data_AF-A0A7W1GGH3-F1
#
_entry.id   AF-A0A7W1GGH3-F1
#
_cell.length_a   1.000
_cell.length_b   1.000
_cell.length_c   1.000
_cell.angle_alpha   90.00
_cell.angle_beta   90.00
_cell.angle_gamma   90.00
#
_symmetry.space_group_name_H-M   'P 1'
#
loop_
_entity.id
_entity.type
_entity.pdbx_description
1 polymer ?
#
loop_
_entity_poly.entity_id
_entity_poly.type
_entity_poly.pdbx_seq_one_letter_code
_entity_poly.pdbx_strand_id
1 'polypeptide(L)' 'MLKLNKEYDEAIVRRDAAAFDRLMADDFSFTSSDGEVVTKAQEIANLKSGDTKIESGKVVTFKCGSMETLL' A
#
# COMPACT_ATOMS: atom_id res chain seq x y z
N MET A 1 1.34 15.65 3.07
CA MET A 1 0.92 14.36 2.49
C MET A 1 0.98 14.47 0.97
N LEU A 2 1.58 13.49 0.29
CA LEU A 2 1.66 13.46 -1.17
C LEU A 2 0.29 13.13 -1.77
N LYS A 3 -0.02 13.63 -2.97
CA LYS A 3 -1.29 13.37 -3.68
C LYS A 3 -1.54 11.87 -3.84
N LEU A 4 -0.50 11.11 -4.21
CA LEU A 4 -0.55 9.67 -4.39
C LEU A 4 -1.05 8.94 -3.13
N ASN A 5 -0.56 9.33 -1.96
CA ASN A 5 -0.95 8.68 -0.70
C ASN A 5 -2.42 8.92 -0.38
N LYS A 6 -2.95 10.11 -0.67
CA LYS A 6 -4.38 10.40 -0.47
C LYS A 6 -5.25 9.54 -1.38
N GLU A 7 -4.84 9.36 -2.63
CA GLU A 7 -5.56 8.52 -3.59
C GLU A 7 -5.55 7.05 -3.18
N TYR A 8 -4.41 6.56 -2.68
CA TYR A 8 -4.29 5.23 -2.08
C TYR A 8 -5.23 5.04 -0.88
N ASP A 9 -5.21 5.98 0.08
CA ASP A 9 -6.05 5.94 1.28
C ASP A 9 -7.56 5.89 0.93
N GLU A 10 -7.98 6.63 -0.10
CA GLU A 10 -9.36 6.59 -0.57
C GLU A 10 -9.69 5.28 -1.31
N ALA A 11 -8.77 4.78 -2.14
CA ALA A 11 -8.95 3.57 -2.92
C ALA A 11 -9.10 2.33 -2.03
N ILE A 12 -8.28 2.22 -0.98
CA ILE A 12 -8.30 1.04 -0.09
C ILE A 12 -9.60 0.96 0.71
N VAL A 13 -10.13 2.10 1.17
CA VAL A 13 -11.43 2.17 1.87
C VAL A 13 -12.59 1.84 0.93
N ARG A 14 -12.53 2.30 -0.32
CA ARG A 14 -13.57 2.06 -1.33
C ARG A 14 -13.46 0.70 -2.03
N ARG A 15 -12.41 -0.08 -1.77
CA ARG A 15 -12.06 -1.31 -2.51
C ARG A 15 -11.94 -1.08 -4.02
N ASP A 16 -11.34 0.06 -4.40
CA ASP A 16 -11.17 0.46 -5.79
C ASP A 16 -9.99 -0.30 -6.43
N ALA A 17 -10.29 -1.50 -6.94
CA ALA A 17 -9.32 -2.34 -7.63
C ALA A 17 -8.70 -1.67 -8.87
N ALA A 18 -9.44 -0.80 -9.56
CA ALA A 18 -8.92 -0.11 -10.74
C ALA A 18 -7.91 0.98 -10.36
N ALA A 19 -8.13 1.65 -9.23
CA ALA A 19 -7.12 2.54 -8.66
C ALA A 19 -5.87 1.76 -8.26
N PHE A 20 -6.00 0.60 -7.58
CA PHE A 20 -4.83 -0.23 -7.24
C PHE A 20 -4.04 -0.68 -8.47
N ASP A 21 -4.73 -1.09 -9.54
CA ASP A 21 -4.09 -1.47 -10.80
C ASP A 21 -3.30 -0.31 -11.44
N ARG A 22 -3.82 0.92 -11.36
CA ARG A 22 -3.14 2.12 -11.88
C ARG A 22 -2.00 2.60 -10.98
N LEU A 23 -2.17 2.55 -9.66
CA LEU A 23 -1.26 3.17 -8.69
C LEU A 23 -0.02 2.30 -8.43
N MET A 24 -0.14 0.97 -8.56
CA MET A 24 0.95 0.02 -8.30
C MET A 24 1.76 -0.26 -9.55
N ALA A 25 3.09 -0.28 -9.40
CA ALA A 25 3.99 -0.76 -10.44
C ALA A 25 3.73 -2.23 -10.76
N ASP A 26 4.06 -2.67 -11.99
CA ASP A 26 3.81 -4.04 -12.43
C ASP A 26 4.61 -5.08 -11.63
N ASP A 27 5.75 -4.69 -11.08
CA ASP A 27 6.62 -5.48 -10.21
C ASP A 27 6.37 -5.24 -8.72
N PHE A 28 5.26 -4.60 -8.36
CA PHE A 28 4.91 -4.35 -6.97
C PHE A 28 4.85 -5.65 -6.16
N SER A 29 5.53 -5.61 -5.02
CA SER A 29 5.41 -6.59 -3.96
C SER A 29 5.39 -5.90 -2.60
N PHE A 30 4.65 -6.49 -1.67
CA PHE A 30 4.56 -6.04 -0.29
C PHE A 30 4.72 -7.24 0.65
N THR A 31 5.47 -7.05 1.73
CA THR A 31 5.58 -8.05 2.80
C THR A 31 4.52 -7.77 3.86
N SER A 32 3.55 -8.66 4.00
CA SER A 32 2.50 -8.56 5.02
C SER A 32 3.05 -8.79 6.42
N SER A 33 2.22 -8.53 7.43
CA SER A 33 2.61 -8.62 8.84
C SER A 33 2.98 -10.02 9.31
N ASP A 34 2.56 -11.05 8.59
CA ASP A 34 2.91 -12.46 8.80
C ASP A 34 4.19 -12.88 8.04
N GLY A 35 4.78 -11.97 7.26
CA GLY A 35 5.98 -12.21 6.47
C GLY A 35 5.71 -12.77 5.07
N GLU A 36 4.46 -12.93 4.65
CA GLU A 36 4.15 -13.34 3.28
C GLU A 36 4.48 -12.21 2.28
N VAL A 37 4.95 -12.59 1.08
CA VAL A 37 5.17 -11.65 -0.01
C VAL A 37 3.96 -11.67 -0.93
N VAL A 38 3.24 -10.54 -0.96
CA VAL A 38 2.03 -10.32 -1.74
C VAL A 38 2.36 -9.56 -3.02
N THR A 39 1.94 -10.08 -4.17
CA THR A 39 2.10 -9.42 -5.47
C THR A 39 0.96 -8.45 -5.76
N LYS A 40 1.11 -7.56 -6.75
CA LYS A 40 0.03 -6.69 -7.24
C LYS A 40 -1.27 -7.45 -7.55
N ALA A 41 -1.17 -8.57 -8.27
CA ALA A 41 -2.33 -9.37 -8.64
C ALA A 41 -3.03 -9.96 -7.41
N GLN A 42 -2.26 -10.45 -6.43
CA GLN A 42 -2.79 -10.99 -5.18
C GLN A 42 -3.44 -9.90 -4.33
N GLU A 43 -2.82 -8.72 -4.23
CA GLU A 43 -3.38 -7.59 -3.48
C GLU A 43 -4.71 -7.12 -4.06
N ILE A 44 -4.82 -7.02 -5.39
CA ILE A 44 -6.09 -6.70 -6.07
C ILE A 44 -7.15 -7.79 -5.84
N ALA A 45 -6.75 -9.06 -5.78
CA ALA A 45 -7.66 -10.16 -5.48
C ALA A 45 -8.16 -10.08 -4.03
N ASN A 46 -7.27 -9.82 -3.07
CA ASN A 46 -7.59 -9.67 -1.65
C ASN A 46 -8.53 -8.47 -1.41
N LEU A 47 -8.31 -7.36 -2.13
CA LEU A 47 -9.18 -6.18 -2.07
C LEU A 47 -10.62 -6.51 -2.52
N LYS A 48 -10.77 -7.42 -3.49
CA LYS A 48 -12.06 -7.85 -4.04
C LYS A 48 -12.76 -8.92 -3.19
N SER A 49 -12.00 -9.87 -2.62
CA SER A 49 -12.58 -10.93 -1.77
C SER A 49 -13.25 -10.33 -0.54
N GLY A 50 -12.68 -9.24 -0.03
CA GLY A 50 -13.22 -8.50 1.09
C GLY A 50 -12.93 -9.14 2.44
N ASP A 51 -12.08 -10.17 2.48
CA ASP A 51 -11.59 -10.83 3.70
C ASP A 51 -10.89 -9.83 4.63
N THR A 52 -10.27 -8.81 4.04
CA THR A 52 -9.78 -7.63 4.77
C THR A 52 -10.62 -6.41 4.40
N LYS A 53 -11.15 -5.71 5.41
CA LYS A 53 -11.89 -4.45 5.26
C LYS A 53 -11.20 -3.36 6.04
N ILE A 54 -10.70 -2.34 5.34
CA ILE A 54 -10.20 -1.12 5.96
C ILE A 54 -11.35 -0.11 5.98
N GLU A 55 -11.79 0.28 7.18
CA GLU A 55 -12.85 1.28 7.33
C GLU A 55 -12.31 2.72 7.30
N SER A 56 -11.08 2.91 7.77
CA SER A 56 -10.34 4.15 7.68
C SER A 56 -8.84 3.90 7.85
N GLY A 57 -8.02 4.75 7.25
CA GLY A 57 -6.57 4.66 7.32
C GLY A 57 -5.91 5.90 6.73
N LYS A 58 -4.68 6.18 7.16
CA LYS A 58 -3.82 7.20 6.54
C LYS A 58 -2.43 6.64 6.41
N VAL A 59 -1.93 6.59 5.18
CA VAL A 59 -0.49 6.41 4.94
C VAL A 59 0.27 7.53 5.67
N VAL A 60 1.33 7.16 6.38
CA VAL A 60 2.23 8.09 7.05
C VAL A 60 3.59 8.00 6.39
N THR A 61 4.24 9.15 6.21
CA THR A 61 5.61 9.20 5.70
C THR A 61 6.57 9.24 6.87
N PHE A 62 7.40 8.22 7.01
CA PHE A 62 8.53 8.23 7.94
C PHE A 62 9.75 8.78 7.23
N LYS A 63 10.35 9.84 7.77
CA LYS A 63 11.67 10.30 7.34
C LYS A 63 12.71 9.45 8.08
N CYS A 64 13.41 8.58 7.36
CA CYS A 64 14.59 7.93 7.91
C CYS A 64 15.65 9.02 8.18
N GLY A 65 16.20 9.06 9.39
CA GLY A 65 17.27 9.99 9.74
C GLY A 65 18.54 9.70 8.94
N SER A 66 19.29 10.74 8.58
CA SER A 66 20.61 10.57 7.97
C SER A 66 21.53 9.83 8.94
N MET A 67 22.05 8.67 8.53
CA MET A 67 23.18 8.05 9.20
C MET A 67 24.42 8.89 8.88
N GLU A 68 24.77 9.82 9.77
CA GLU A 68 26.09 10.46 9.70
C GLU A 68 27.13 9.40 10.08
N THR A 69 27.94 9.01 9.10
CA THR A 69 29.12 8.19 9.34
C THR A 69 30.11 9.02 10.17
N LEU A 70 30.23 8.71 11.46
CA LEU A 70 31.36 9.13 12.28
C LEU A 70 32.61 8.41 11.75
N LEU A 71 33.43 9.14 10.99
CA LEU A 71 34.85 8.83 10.78
C LEU A 71 35.68 9.71 11.72
#